data_AF-A0AAN9IT52-F1
#
_entry.id   AF-A0AAN9IT52-F1
#
_cell.length_a   1.000
_cell.length_b   1.000
_cell.length_c   1.000
_cell.angle_alpha   90.00
_cell.angle_beta   90.00
_cell.angle_gamma   90.00
#
_symmetry.space_group_name_H-M   'P 1'
#
loop_
_entity.id
_entity.type
_entity.pdbx_description
1 polymer ?
#
loop_
_entity_poly.entity_id
_entity_poly.type
_entity_poly.pdbx_seq_one_letter_code
_entity_poly.pdbx_strand_id
1 'polypeptide(L)'
;MEKYVVQTCGYCPEIQVGPKGHRVRNCQAYKHQMRDGQHGWQEATTNDLVPPVYVYHVRDQQPRKPLINELKRYYGVLPAVVELFAQAGAPVETHYASMMREDVVIPEMDEEKLAV
;
A
#
# COMPACT_ATOMS: atom_id res chain seq x y z
N MET A 1 29.15 9.65 -4.31
CA MET A 1 28.04 9.35 -5.25
C MET A 1 27.05 10.48 -5.16
N GLU A 2 26.65 11.03 -6.29
CA GLU A 2 25.58 12.03 -6.35
C GLU A 2 24.22 11.32 -6.28
N LYS A 3 23.29 11.85 -5.48
CA LYS A 3 21.93 11.32 -5.37
C LYS A 3 21.00 12.21 -6.19
N TYR A 4 20.16 11.60 -7.01
CA TYR A 4 19.13 12.29 -7.75
C TYR A 4 17.76 12.00 -7.14
N VAL A 5 16.91 13.02 -7.11
CA VAL A 5 15.50 12.83 -6.77
C VAL A 5 14.80 12.05 -7.87
N VAL A 6 13.76 11.32 -7.48
CA VAL A 6 12.86 10.66 -8.41
C VAL A 6 11.63 11.55 -8.57
N GLN A 7 11.23 11.81 -9.80
CA GLN A 7 10.08 12.60 -10.17
C GLN A 7 9.02 11.65 -10.74
N THR A 8 7.77 11.84 -10.34
CA THR A 8 6.62 11.11 -10.88
C THR A 8 5.62 12.09 -11.46
N CYS A 9 4.89 11.69 -12.49
CA CYS A 9 3.79 12.47 -13.01
C CYS A 9 2.51 12.16 -12.22
N GLY A 10 1.87 13.19 -11.64
CA GLY A 10 0.61 13.00 -10.90
C GLY A 10 -0.59 12.56 -11.74
N TYR A 11 -0.43 12.37 -13.07
CA TYR A 11 -1.53 12.05 -13.98
C TYR A 11 -1.32 10.73 -14.75
N CYS A 12 -0.07 10.32 -15.00
CA CYS A 12 0.25 9.10 -15.73
C CYS A 12 1.39 8.35 -15.01
N PRO A 13 1.62 7.07 -15.33
CA PRO A 13 2.63 6.26 -14.65
C PRO A 13 4.10 6.62 -14.98
N GLU A 14 4.36 7.77 -15.61
CA GLU A 14 5.70 8.14 -16.04
C GLU A 14 6.57 8.60 -14.87
N ILE A 15 7.79 8.07 -14.81
CA ILE A 15 8.77 8.33 -13.77
C ILE A 15 10.06 8.81 -14.44
N GLN A 16 10.71 9.79 -13.82
CA GLN A 16 12.00 10.31 -14.26
C GLN A 16 12.96 10.47 -13.09
N VAL A 17 14.22 10.03 -13.27
CA VAL A 17 15.29 10.28 -12.30
C VAL A 17 16.07 11.52 -12.73
N GLY A 18 16.18 12.50 -11.84
CA GLY A 18 16.89 13.75 -12.13
C GLY A 18 16.35 14.92 -11.32
N PRO A 19 17.08 16.05 -11.29
CA PRO A 19 16.72 17.20 -10.44
C PRO A 19 15.38 17.84 -10.81
N LYS A 20 14.92 17.67 -12.06
CA LYS A 20 13.65 18.18 -12.58
C LYS A 20 13.12 17.20 -13.62
N GLY A 21 11.79 17.10 -13.71
CA GLY A 21 11.14 16.39 -14.80
C GLY A 21 11.32 17.08 -16.16
N HIS A 22 11.16 16.31 -17.24
CA HIS A 22 11.37 16.76 -18.60
C HIS A 22 10.21 17.63 -19.11
N ARG A 23 10.45 18.36 -20.21
CA ARG A 23 9.45 19.21 -20.87
C ARG A 23 8.78 18.60 -22.10
N VAL A 24 9.08 17.33 -22.42
CA VAL A 24 8.41 16.61 -23.52
C VAL A 24 6.90 16.56 -23.26
N ARG A 25 6.12 16.84 -24.30
CA ARG A 25 4.65 16.93 -24.27
C ARG A 25 4.00 15.63 -24.72
N ASN A 26 4.32 14.54 -24.03
CA ASN A 26 3.91 13.18 -24.38
C ASN A 26 3.01 12.54 -23.31
N CYS A 27 2.56 13.27 -22.28
CA CYS A 27 1.64 12.76 -21.28
C CYS A 27 0.33 12.29 -21.96
N GLN A 28 -0.03 11.02 -21.75
CA GLN A 28 -1.25 10.39 -22.30
C GLN A 28 -2.36 10.21 -21.25
N ALA A 29 -2.23 10.88 -20.09
CA ALA A 29 -3.24 10.80 -19.04
C ALA A 29 -4.60 11.36 -19.48
N TYR A 30 -5.65 11.02 -18.73
CA TYR A 30 -6.96 11.63 -18.92
C TYR A 30 -6.89 13.16 -18.93
N LYS A 31 -7.58 13.78 -19.91
CA LYS A 31 -7.60 15.23 -20.17
C LYS A 31 -6.21 15.85 -20.46
N HIS A 32 -5.23 15.08 -20.95
CA HIS A 32 -3.91 15.63 -21.30
C HIS A 32 -3.95 16.75 -22.36
N GLN A 33 -4.95 16.77 -23.24
CA GLN A 33 -5.15 17.85 -24.23
C GLN A 33 -5.35 19.22 -23.57
N MET A 34 -6.01 19.28 -22.40
CA MET A 34 -6.17 20.52 -21.63
C MET A 34 -4.85 21.01 -21.00
N ARG A 35 -3.85 20.13 -20.91
CA ARG A 35 -2.49 20.42 -20.44
C ARG A 35 -1.47 20.42 -21.57
N ASP A 36 -1.91 20.37 -22.83
CA ASP A 36 -1.02 20.34 -24.00
C ASP A 36 0.02 19.20 -23.92
N GLY A 37 -0.40 18.02 -23.47
CA GLY A 37 0.46 16.85 -23.28
C GLY A 37 1.53 16.99 -22.20
N GLN A 38 1.51 18.04 -21.38
CA GLN A 38 2.50 18.25 -20.33
C GLN A 38 2.26 17.36 -19.11
N HIS A 39 3.37 16.99 -18.47
CA HIS A 39 3.40 16.24 -17.22
C HIS A 39 3.26 17.15 -16.01
N GLY A 40 2.57 16.66 -14.98
CA GLY A 40 2.51 17.29 -13.67
C GLY A 40 3.55 16.67 -12.75
N TRP A 41 4.81 17.09 -12.90
CA TRP A 41 5.92 16.55 -12.12
C TRP A 41 5.81 16.91 -10.63
N GLN A 42 6.04 15.90 -9.80
CA GLN A 42 6.23 16.04 -8.36
C GLN A 42 7.32 15.07 -7.89
N GLU A 43 7.90 15.34 -6.71
CA GLU A 43 8.82 14.38 -6.09
C GLU A 43 8.08 13.08 -5.75
N ALA A 44 8.65 11.95 -6.14
CA ALA A 44 8.05 10.64 -5.94
C ALA A 44 8.23 10.19 -4.49
N THR A 45 7.16 9.66 -3.93
CA THR A 45 7.18 8.89 -2.69
C THR A 45 7.39 7.40 -2.99
N THR A 46 7.65 6.61 -1.96
CA THR A 46 7.72 5.15 -2.08
C THR A 46 6.43 4.56 -2.68
N ASN A 47 5.27 5.14 -2.34
CA ASN A 47 3.97 4.69 -2.84
C ASN A 47 3.76 4.95 -4.34
N ASP A 48 4.46 5.92 -4.93
CA ASP A 48 4.41 6.18 -6.37
C ASP A 48 5.19 5.14 -7.18
N LEU A 49 6.19 4.51 -6.56
CA LEU A 49 7.05 3.50 -7.19
C LEU A 49 6.57 2.08 -6.91
N VAL A 50 6.10 1.84 -5.69
CA VAL A 50 5.55 0.57 -5.23
C VAL A 50 4.18 0.86 -4.62
N PRO A 51 3.12 0.91 -5.46
CA PRO A 51 1.77 1.13 -4.97
C PRO A 51 1.42 0.11 -3.89
N PRO A 52 0.92 0.55 -2.72
CA PRO A 52 0.63 -0.36 -1.63
C PRO A 52 -0.55 -1.27 -2.03
N VAL A 53 -0.30 -2.57 -2.05
CA VAL A 53 -1.34 -3.60 -2.11
C VAL A 53 -1.68 -3.98 -0.68
N TYR A 54 -2.92 -3.82 -0.25
CA TYR A 54 -3.31 -4.17 1.11
C TYR A 54 -3.73 -5.64 1.20
N VAL A 55 -3.26 -6.33 2.24
CA VAL A 55 -3.56 -7.73 2.55
C VAL A 55 -4.02 -7.84 4.00
N TYR A 56 -4.72 -8.93 4.33
CA TYR A 56 -5.13 -9.18 5.71
C TYR A 56 -3.93 -9.48 6.59
N HIS A 57 -3.91 -8.87 7.78
CA HIS A 57 -2.89 -9.10 8.79
C HIS A 57 -3.11 -10.45 9.47
N VAL A 58 -2.06 -11.28 9.55
CA VAL A 58 -2.10 -12.57 10.24
C VAL A 58 -1.40 -12.44 11.59
N ARG A 59 -2.13 -12.69 12.68
CA ARG A 59 -1.56 -12.56 14.03
C ARG A 59 -0.63 -13.72 14.37
N ASP A 60 0.51 -13.42 14.99
CA ASP A 60 1.50 -14.40 15.46
C ASP A 60 0.91 -15.46 16.42
N GLN A 61 -0.17 -15.12 17.13
CA GLN A 61 -0.83 -16.00 18.10
C GLN A 61 -1.80 -17.00 17.46
N GLN A 62 -2.15 -16.86 16.18
CA GLN A 62 -2.98 -17.86 15.51
C GLN A 62 -2.07 -19.02 15.04
N PRO A 63 -2.28 -20.26 15.51
CA PRO A 63 -1.49 -21.39 15.07
C PRO A 63 -1.78 -21.70 13.60
N ARG A 64 -1.08 -21.04 12.66
CA ARG A 64 -1.15 -21.23 11.18
C ARG A 64 -2.55 -21.60 10.64
N LYS A 65 -3.61 -21.08 11.24
CA LYS A 65 -4.98 -21.32 10.76
C LYS A 65 -5.14 -20.44 9.53
N PRO A 66 -5.58 -21.01 8.38
CA PRO A 66 -5.89 -20.19 7.22
C PRO A 66 -6.95 -19.15 7.57
N LEU A 67 -6.85 -17.96 6.99
CA LEU A 67 -7.89 -16.94 7.12
C LEU A 67 -9.18 -17.44 6.49
N ILE A 68 -10.26 -17.35 7.25
CA ILE A 68 -11.62 -17.70 6.83
C ILE A 68 -12.30 -16.44 6.28
N ASN A 69 -12.90 -16.54 5.09
CA ASN A 69 -13.46 -15.39 4.38
C ASN A 69 -14.68 -14.78 5.08
N GLU A 70 -15.46 -15.59 5.78
CA GLU A 70 -16.62 -15.21 6.59
C GLU A 70 -16.21 -14.25 7.72
N LEU A 71 -14.98 -14.38 8.22
CA LEU A 71 -14.42 -13.57 9.31
C LEU A 71 -13.62 -12.36 8.82
N LYS A 72 -13.58 -12.07 7.52
CA LYS A 72 -12.76 -10.97 6.96
C LYS A 72 -12.96 -9.60 7.60
N ARG A 73 -14.17 -9.36 8.16
CA ARG A 73 -14.51 -8.11 8.86
C ARG A 73 -13.85 -7.96 10.22
N TYR A 74 -13.22 -9.00 10.75
CA TYR A 74 -12.50 -9.00 12.03
C TYR A 74 -10.99 -8.85 11.86
N TYR A 75 -10.46 -9.15 10.67
CA TYR A 75 -9.04 -9.04 10.40
C TYR A 75 -8.62 -7.58 10.23
N GLY A 76 -7.40 -7.29 10.68
CA GLY A 76 -6.66 -6.10 10.27
C GLY A 76 -6.17 -6.21 8.84
N VAL A 77 -5.64 -5.10 8.33
CA VAL A 77 -5.00 -5.02 7.01
C VAL A 77 -3.68 -4.28 7.11
N LEU A 78 -2.69 -4.72 6.34
CA LEU A 78 -1.40 -4.04 6.18
C LEU A 78 -1.02 -3.97 4.70
N PRO A 79 -0.18 -3.02 4.28
CA PRO A 79 0.47 -3.11 2.98
C PRO A 79 1.24 -4.43 2.88
N ALA A 80 1.19 -5.11 1.74
CA ALA A 80 1.73 -6.45 1.53
C ALA A 80 3.21 -6.55 1.88
N VAL A 81 3.98 -5.50 1.56
CA VAL A 81 5.39 -5.41 1.91
C VAL A 81 5.58 -5.31 3.43
N VAL A 82 4.74 -4.53 4.11
CA VAL A 82 4.78 -4.38 5.57
C VAL A 82 4.37 -5.68 6.26
N GLU A 83 3.30 -6.34 5.81
CA GLU A 83 2.87 -7.65 6.31
C GLU A 83 3.98 -8.69 6.14
N LEU A 84 4.63 -8.74 4.97
CA LEU A 84 5.71 -9.67 4.70
C LEU A 84 6.87 -9.50 5.68
N PHE A 85 7.27 -8.26 5.98
CA PHE A 85 8.32 -7.99 6.95
C PHE A 85 7.86 -8.24 8.39
N ALA A 86 6.60 -7.94 8.72
CA ALA A 86 6.01 -8.24 10.03
C ALA A 86 6.07 -9.74 10.33
N GLN A 87 5.64 -10.58 9.37
CA GLN A 87 5.72 -12.04 9.46
C GLN A 87 7.17 -12.56 9.56
N ALA A 88 8.16 -11.79 9.10
CA ALA A 88 9.58 -12.07 9.27
C ALA A 88 10.15 -11.60 10.63
N GLY A 89 9.30 -11.05 11.51
CA GLY A 89 9.66 -10.56 12.84
C GLY A 89 10.16 -9.11 12.87
N ALA A 90 9.99 -8.35 11.78
CA ALA A 90 10.32 -6.93 11.78
C ALA A 90 9.28 -6.13 12.60
N PRO A 91 9.71 -5.12 13.39
CA PRO A 91 8.76 -4.28 14.10
C PRO A 91 7.93 -3.46 13.10
N VAL A 92 6.62 -3.50 13.28
CA VAL A 92 5.69 -2.67 12.51
C VAL A 92 5.60 -1.28 13.13
N GLU A 93 5.64 -0.24 12.30
CA GLU A 93 5.54 1.14 12.78
C GLU A 93 4.17 1.44 13.42
N THR A 94 4.17 2.32 14.42
CA THR A 94 2.98 2.64 15.24
C THR A 94 1.81 3.21 14.44
N HIS A 95 2.07 3.85 13.31
CA HIS A 95 1.03 4.41 12.45
C HIS A 95 0.17 3.33 11.76
N TYR A 96 0.64 2.08 11.72
CA TYR A 96 -0.12 0.93 11.24
C TYR A 96 -0.89 0.19 12.34
N ALA A 97 -0.68 0.52 13.61
CA ALA A 97 -1.25 -0.23 14.74
C ALA A 97 -2.79 -0.32 14.69
N SER A 98 -3.47 0.77 14.29
CA SER A 98 -4.92 0.79 14.12
C SER A 98 -5.40 -0.06 12.94
N MET A 99 -4.56 -0.25 11.91
CA MET A 99 -4.89 -1.06 10.74
C MET A 99 -4.75 -2.55 11.04
N MET A 100 -3.83 -2.95 11.93
CA MET A 100 -3.66 -4.34 12.38
C MET A 100 -4.84 -4.86 13.19
N ARG A 101 -5.59 -3.96 13.86
CA ARG A 101 -6.76 -4.28 14.68
C ARG A 101 -6.48 -5.33 15.74
N GLU A 102 -5.30 -5.30 16.36
CA GLU A 102 -4.90 -6.26 17.42
C GLU A 102 -5.84 -6.27 18.64
N ASP A 103 -6.59 -5.18 18.83
CA ASP A 103 -7.60 -5.01 19.88
C ASP A 103 -8.94 -5.70 19.60
N VAL A 104 -9.13 -6.23 18.38
CA VAL A 104 -10.37 -6.93 17.99
C VAL A 104 -10.27 -8.42 18.29
N VAL A 105 -11.24 -8.96 19.02
CA VAL A 105 -11.36 -10.41 19.22
C VAL A 105 -11.89 -11.06 17.94
N ILE A 106 -11.20 -12.10 17.46
CA ILE A 106 -11.62 -12.89 16.30
C ILE A 106 -12.46 -14.07 16.83
N PRO A 107 -13.72 -14.24 16.38
CA PRO A 107 -14.56 -15.36 16.82
C PRO A 107 -13.90 -16.72 16.55
N GLU A 108 -14.05 -17.66 17.47
CA GLU A 108 -13.64 -19.06 17.25
C GLU A 108 -14.64 -19.80 16.35
N MET A 109 -14.26 -20.98 15.86
CA MET A 109 -15.02 -21.73 14.84
C MET A 109 -16.47 -22.06 15.22
N ASP A 110 -16.73 -22.30 16.50
CA ASP A 110 -18.06 -22.55 17.05
C ASP A 110 -18.89 -21.28 17.21
N GLU A 111 -18.24 -20.12 17.28
CA GLU A 111 -18.85 -18.79 17.37
C GLU A 111 -19.06 -18.14 16.00
N GLU A 112 -18.43 -18.65 14.93
CA GLU A 112 -18.56 -18.15 13.56
C GLU A 112 -20.02 -18.00 13.11
N LYS A 113 -20.89 -18.93 13.52
CA LYS A 113 -22.33 -18.92 13.18
C LYS A 113 -23.12 -17.84 13.92
N LEU A 114 -22.58 -17.31 15.01
CA LEU A 114 -23.20 -16.25 15.83
C LEU A 114 -22.72 -14.87 15.39
N ALA A 115 -21.58 -14.80 14.71
CA ALA A 115 -21.03 -13.60 14.13
C ALA A 115 -21.77 -13.23 12.82
N VAL A 116 -23.02 -12.76 12.93
CA VAL A 116 -23.79 -12.15 11.81
C VAL A 116 -23.42 -10.69 11.59
#